data_AF-A0A1A8DPR6-F1
#
_entry.id   AF-A0A1A8DPR6-F1
#
_cell.length_a   1.000
_cell.length_b   1.000
_cell.length_c   1.000
_cell.angle_alpha   90.00
_cell.angle_beta   90.00
_cell.angle_gamma   90.00
#
_symmetry.space_group_name_H-M   'P 1'
#
loop_
_entity.id
_entity.type
_entity.pdbx_description
1 polymer ?
#
loop_
_entity_poly.entity_id
_entity_poly.type
_entity_poly.pdbx_seq_one_letter_code
_entity_poly.pdbx_strand_id
1 'polypeptide(L)'
;LVLFDISPDLSRGTDTDPDFYPTSKTSVSQSEPKILKPKAVLFKKDYMTSVLAERKMGWMVFFIGTSDGQLLRLSVDRNLRPTCPKVLYRASGDVKLLPQIY
;
A
#
# COMPACT_ATOMS: atom_id res chain seq x y z
N LEU A 1 -7.10 -4.98 -0.43
CA LEU A 1 -6.28 -3.75 -0.52
C LEU A 1 -6.85 -2.69 0.42
N VAL A 2 -6.06 -2.31 1.42
CA VAL A 2 -6.45 -1.34 2.45
C VAL A 2 -5.41 -0.22 2.45
N LEU A 3 -5.87 1.02 2.56
CA LEU A 3 -5.03 2.20 2.68
C LEU A 3 -4.91 2.59 4.16
N PHE A 4 -3.69 2.84 4.60
CA PHE A 4 -3.40 3.40 5.92
C PHE A 4 -2.77 4.77 5.77
N ASP A 5 -3.04 5.65 6.73
CA ASP A 5 -2.32 6.91 6.86
C ASP A 5 -1.12 6.70 7.77
N ILE A 6 0.08 6.77 7.19
CA ILE A 6 1.35 6.62 7.91
C ILE A 6 2.07 7.95 8.10
N SER A 7 1.40 9.08 7.85
CA SER A 7 2.01 10.38 8.08
C SER A 7 2.35 10.56 9.57
N PRO A 8 3.51 11.15 9.88
CA PRO A 8 3.90 11.41 11.26
C PRO A 8 2.91 12.38 11.90
N ASP A 9 2.73 12.24 13.21
CA ASP A 9 1.90 13.16 13.97
C ASP A 9 2.68 14.45 14.24
N LEU A 10 2.44 15.47 13.41
CA LEU A 10 3.12 16.76 13.50
C LEU A 10 2.76 17.59 14.74
N SER A 11 1.76 17.15 15.54
CA SER A 11 1.43 17.77 16.81
C SER A 11 2.32 17.29 17.97
N ARG A 12 2.98 16.14 17.80
CA ARG A 12 4.04 15.69 18.69
C ARG A 12 5.34 16.42 18.31
N GLY A 13 6.02 16.95 19.32
CA GLY A 13 7.38 17.48 19.16
C GLY A 13 8.29 16.46 18.47
N THR A 14 9.26 16.96 17.69
CA THR A 14 10.24 16.24 16.86
C THR A 14 10.25 14.73 17.06
N ASP A 15 9.72 14.02 16.06
CA ASP A 15 9.78 12.57 15.93
C ASP A 15 11.23 12.08 16.00
N THR A 16 11.62 11.52 17.15
CA THR A 16 12.91 10.84 17.34
C THR A 16 12.75 9.37 16.98
N ASP A 17 12.53 9.11 15.70
CA ASP A 17 12.60 7.76 15.14
C ASP A 17 13.99 7.15 15.46
N PRO A 18 14.06 6.05 16.25
CA PRO A 18 15.34 5.41 16.61
C PRO A 18 16.05 4.76 15.42
N ASP A 19 15.39 4.62 14.26
CA ASP A 19 16.03 4.17 13.02
C ASP A 19 16.99 5.22 12.45
N PHE A 20 16.97 6.45 12.98
CA PHE A 20 17.97 7.48 12.80
C PHE A 20 18.74 7.68 14.12
N TYR A 21 19.88 7.00 14.31
CA TYR A 21 20.75 7.15 15.49
C TYR A 21 20.90 8.61 15.96
N PRO A 22 20.25 9.06 17.05
CA PRO A 22 20.50 10.37 17.61
C PRO A 22 21.61 10.19 18.65
N THR A 23 22.77 10.78 18.37
CA THR A 23 23.87 10.87 19.34
C THR A 23 23.47 11.80 20.48
N SER A 24 22.74 11.30 21.47
CA SER A 24 22.84 11.71 22.88
C SER A 24 21.72 11.12 23.72
N LYS A 25 22.12 10.58 24.87
CA LYS A 25 21.26 9.98 25.89
C LYS A 25 20.36 11.07 26.49
N THR A 26 19.13 11.17 26.01
CA THR A 26 18.05 11.83 26.76
C THR A 26 16.98 10.79 27.00
N SER A 27 16.49 10.69 28.24
CA SER A 27 15.48 9.72 28.67
C SER A 27 14.23 9.79 27.79
N VAL A 28 14.16 8.92 26.78
CA VAL A 28 13.03 8.84 25.85
C VAL A 28 11.89 8.21 26.62
N SER A 29 10.86 8.99 26.93
CA SER A 29 9.57 8.41 27.30
C SER A 29 9.11 7.59 26.10
N GLN A 30 9.17 6.26 26.23
CA GLN A 30 8.74 5.35 25.18
C GLN A 30 7.27 5.64 24.90
N SER A 31 6.99 6.34 23.80
CA SER A 31 5.62 6.57 23.40
C SER A 31 5.02 5.26 22.92
N GLU A 32 3.86 4.88 23.43
CA GLU A 32 3.18 3.65 23.02
C GLU A 32 3.02 3.59 21.48
N PRO A 33 3.21 2.40 20.87
CA PRO A 33 3.02 2.22 19.43
C PRO A 33 1.62 2.65 19.00
N LYS A 34 1.54 3.57 18.03
CA LYS A 34 0.26 4.04 17.48
C LYS A 34 -0.37 2.95 16.63
N ILE A 35 -1.46 2.36 17.11
CA ILE A 35 -2.26 1.42 16.31
C ILE A 35 -2.95 2.19 15.18
N LEU A 36 -2.49 1.97 13.95
CA LEU A 36 -3.07 2.60 12.77
C LEU A 36 -4.43 1.98 12.43
N LYS A 37 -5.42 2.85 12.18
CA LYS A 37 -6.72 2.43 11.66
C LYS A 37 -6.73 2.53 10.13
N PRO A 38 -7.42 1.61 9.43
CA PRO A 38 -7.65 1.73 8.00
C PRO A 38 -8.26 3.08 7.64
N LYS A 39 -7.66 3.80 6.70
CA LYS A 39 -8.22 5.03 6.12
C LYS A 39 -9.34 4.70 5.14
N ALA A 40 -9.14 3.68 4.31
CA ALA A 40 -10.14 3.18 3.36
C ALA A 40 -9.87 1.74 2.95
N VAL A 41 -10.95 1.00 2.65
CA VAL A 41 -10.88 -0.29 1.95
C VAL A 41 -11.10 -0.03 0.47
N LEU A 42 -10.03 -0.13 -0.33
CA LEU A 42 -10.07 0.25 -1.75
C LEU A 42 -10.54 -0.88 -2.65
N PHE A 43 -10.24 -2.12 -2.28
CA PHE A 43 -10.59 -3.30 -3.07
C PHE A 43 -10.56 -4.57 -2.25
N LYS A 44 -11.56 -5.42 -2.43
CA LYS A 44 -11.64 -6.74 -1.80
C LYS A 44 -11.72 -7.80 -2.89
N LYS A 45 -10.74 -8.70 -2.90
CA LYS A 45 -10.69 -9.87 -3.77
C LYS A 45 -9.85 -10.92 -3.07
N ASP A 46 -10.28 -12.17 -3.20
CA ASP A 46 -9.52 -13.31 -2.69
C ASP A 46 -8.29 -13.56 -3.56
N TYR A 47 -7.32 -14.27 -2.99
CA TYR A 47 -6.14 -14.74 -3.72
C TYR A 47 -5.24 -13.63 -4.30
N MET A 48 -5.27 -12.42 -3.74
CA MET A 48 -4.26 -11.40 -4.05
C MET A 48 -2.90 -11.86 -3.54
N THR A 49 -1.88 -11.88 -4.42
CA THR A 49 -0.52 -12.32 -4.10
C THR A 49 0.52 -11.20 -4.16
N SER A 50 0.29 -10.18 -4.99
CA SER A 50 1.18 -9.03 -5.08
C SER A 50 0.42 -7.76 -5.40
N VAL A 51 1.03 -6.62 -5.07
CA VAL A 51 0.52 -5.28 -5.39
C VAL A 51 1.69 -4.38 -5.76
N LEU A 52 1.60 -3.72 -6.90
CA LEU A 52 2.42 -2.57 -7.28
C LEU A 52 1.54 -1.33 -7.28
N ALA A 53 2.03 -0.22 -6.72
CA ALA A 53 1.30 1.04 -6.67
C ALA A 53 2.10 2.14 -7.36
N GLU A 54 1.44 2.90 -8.25
CA GLU A 54 2.04 4.05 -8.94
C GLU A 54 1.10 5.25 -8.86
N ARG A 55 1.66 6.46 -8.77
CA ARG A 55 0.88 7.70 -8.80
C ARG A 55 1.00 8.37 -10.18
N LYS A 56 -0.11 8.49 -10.90
CA LYS A 56 -0.18 9.19 -12.20
C LYS A 56 -1.22 10.29 -12.20
N MET A 57 -0.80 11.53 -12.49
CA MET A 57 -1.70 12.67 -12.69
C MET A 57 -2.77 12.84 -11.59
N GLY A 58 -2.42 12.57 -10.33
CA GLY A 58 -3.34 12.66 -9.19
C GLY A 58 -4.22 11.43 -8.94
N TRP A 59 -4.09 10.38 -9.75
CA TRP A 59 -4.66 9.06 -9.49
C TRP A 59 -3.61 8.13 -8.86
N MET A 60 -4.06 7.24 -7.99
CA MET A 60 -3.28 6.07 -7.58
C MET A 60 -3.71 4.88 -8.44
N VAL A 61 -2.76 4.26 -9.12
CA VAL A 61 -2.97 3.08 -9.96
C VAL A 61 -2.32 1.89 -9.27
N PHE A 62 -3.11 0.86 -8.99
CA PHE A 62 -2.66 -0.38 -8.40
C PHE A 62 -2.67 -1.48 -9.46
N PHE A 63 -1.56 -2.17 -9.61
CA PHE A 63 -1.46 -3.42 -10.35
C PHE A 63 -1.45 -4.56 -9.35
N ILE A 64 -2.37 -5.50 -9.47
CA ILE A 64 -2.61 -6.53 -8.47
C ILE A 64 -2.43 -7.89 -9.14
N GLY A 65 -1.43 -8.65 -8.66
CA GLY A 65 -1.25 -10.04 -9.01
C GLY A 65 -2.15 -10.94 -8.16
N THR A 66 -2.64 -12.01 -8.77
CA THR A 66 -3.43 -13.02 -8.07
C THR A 66 -2.81 -14.41 -8.23
N SER A 67 -3.10 -15.31 -7.29
CA SER A 67 -2.54 -16.67 -7.31
C SER A 67 -3.10 -17.52 -8.45
N ASP A 68 -4.22 -17.13 -9.06
CA ASP A 68 -4.77 -17.73 -10.27
C ASP A 68 -4.18 -17.14 -11.56
N GLY A 69 -3.11 -16.33 -11.45
CA GLY A 69 -2.36 -15.83 -12.60
C GLY A 69 -3.01 -14.64 -13.31
N GLN A 70 -3.91 -13.90 -12.65
CA GLN A 70 -4.46 -12.65 -13.20
C GLN A 70 -3.58 -11.46 -12.79
N LEU A 71 -3.42 -10.53 -13.72
CA LEU A 71 -2.94 -9.17 -13.42
C LEU A 71 -4.11 -8.22 -13.57
N LEU A 72 -4.50 -7.56 -12.48
CA LEU A 72 -5.57 -6.59 -12.43
C LEU A 72 -5.00 -5.18 -12.37
N ARG A 73 -5.73 -4.21 -12.91
CA ARG A 73 -5.50 -2.78 -12.73
C ARG A 73 -6.69 -2.15 -12.03
N LEU A 74 -6.41 -1.41 -10.97
CA LEU A 74 -7.37 -0.61 -10.23
C LEU A 74 -6.87 0.84 -10.22
N SER A 75 -7.73 1.81 -10.55
CA SER A 75 -7.40 3.23 -10.44
C SER A 75 -8.26 3.86 -9.36
N VAL A 76 -7.67 4.72 -8.54
CA VAL A 76 -8.31 5.35 -7.38
C VAL A 76 -8.10 6.85 -7.47
N ASP A 77 -9.19 7.61 -7.40
CA ASP A 77 -9.14 9.07 -7.45
C ASP A 77 -8.61 9.67 -6.13
N ARG A 78 -8.45 11.00 -6.09
CA ARG A 78 -8.00 11.72 -4.88
C ARG A 78 -8.95 11.60 -3.70
N ASN A 79 -10.22 11.31 -3.97
CA ASN A 79 -11.26 11.13 -2.97
C ASN A 79 -11.39 9.65 -2.54
N LEU A 80 -10.37 8.83 -2.86
CA LEU A 80 -10.29 7.41 -2.53
C LEU A 80 -11.41 6.57 -3.17
N ARG A 81 -11.99 7.04 -4.29
CA ARG A 81 -13.02 6.30 -5.02
C ARG A 81 -12.36 5.39 -6.06
N PRO A 82 -12.47 4.06 -5.90
CA PRO A 82 -11.93 3.13 -6.87
C PRO A 82 -12.80 3.06 -8.13
N THR A 83 -12.16 2.89 -9.29
CA THR A 83 -12.84 2.49 -10.53
C THR A 83 -13.17 0.99 -10.49
N CYS A 84 -13.99 0.52 -11.44
CA CYS A 84 -14.10 -0.92 -11.66
C CYS A 84 -12.72 -1.51 -12.01
N PRO A 85 -12.28 -2.59 -11.33
CA PRO A 85 -11.02 -3.25 -11.65
C PRO A 85 -11.07 -3.84 -13.06
N LYS A 86 -9.96 -3.71 -13.80
CA LYS A 86 -9.81 -4.30 -15.13
C LYS A 86 -8.80 -5.43 -15.09
N VAL A 87 -9.10 -6.56 -15.70
CA VAL A 87 -8.11 -7.61 -15.95
C VAL A 87 -7.24 -7.16 -17.12
N LEU A 88 -5.94 -6.99 -16.88
CA LEU A 88 -4.97 -6.66 -17.92
C LEU A 88 -4.37 -7.91 -18.56
N TYR A 89 -4.17 -8.96 -17.77
CA TYR A 89 -3.57 -10.20 -18.22
C TYR A 89 -4.14 -11.39 -17.45
N ARG A 90 -4.17 -12.55 -18.12
CA ARG A 90 -4.45 -13.86 -17.53
C ARG A 90 -3.40 -14.83 -18.06
N ALA A 91 -2.62 -15.43 -17.16
CA ALA A 91 -1.70 -16.49 -17.52
C ALA A 91 -2.51 -17.70 -18.05
N SER A 92 -2.01 -18.30 -19.14
CA SER A 92 -2.53 -19.57 -19.67
C SER A 92 -1.62 -20.72 -19.26
N GLY A 93 -2.20 -21.81 -18.74
CA GLY A 93 -1.48 -23.01 -18.28
C GLY A 93 -1.29 -23.08 -16.75
N ASP A 94 -0.60 -24.11 -16.27
CA ASP A 94 -0.38 -24.35 -14.82
C ASP A 94 0.64 -23.38 -14.17
N VAL A 95 1.36 -22.61 -15.00
CA VAL A 95 2.40 -21.69 -14.55
C VAL A 95 1.77 -20.33 -14.20
N LYS A 96 1.39 -20.19 -12.94
CA LYS A 96 0.82 -18.98 -12.33
C LYS A 96 1.91 -18.01 -11.87
N LEU A 97 2.83 -17.66 -12.76
CA LEU A 97 3.87 -16.68 -12.45
C LEU A 97 3.34 -15.27 -12.65
N LEU A 98 3.66 -14.39 -11.69
CA LEU A 98 3.46 -12.96 -11.84
C LEU A 98 4.35 -12.45 -12.98
N PRO A 99 3.80 -11.80 -14.02
CA PRO A 99 4.63 -11.16 -15.02
C PRO A 99 5.51 -10.10 -14.36
N GLN A 100 6.81 -10.10 -14.64
CA GLN A 100 7.68 -8.98 -14.29
C GLN A 100 7.17 -7.74 -15.04
N ILE A 101 6.85 -6.69 -14.28
CA ILE A 101 6.45 -5.40 -14.82
C ILE A 101 7.75 -4.58 -14.94
N TYR A 102 8.26 -4.44 -16.16
CA TYR A 102 9.37 -3.54 -16.49
C TYR A 102 8.90 -2.08 -16.58
#